data_AF-A0A674HKK6-F1
#
_entry.id   AF-A0A674HKK6-F1
#
_cell.length_a   1.000
_cell.length_b   1.000
_cell.length_c   1.000
_cell.angle_alpha   90.00
_cell.angle_beta   90.00
_cell.angle_gamma   90.00
#
_symmetry.space_group_name_H-M   'P 1'
#
loop_
_entity.id
_entity.type
_entity.pdbx_description
1 polymer ?
#
loop_
_entity_poly.entity_id
_entity_poly.type
_entity_poly.pdbx_seq_one_letter_code
_entity_poly.pdbx_strand_id
1 'polypeptide(L)'
;MQPRGGGSGGWRTAQPPRRRGGGTGPGTARALRPHGPARTGRTSRTAPPAPRGQLRRSGPGRAGRFPPSAAARPQAPLSMAGAALGPPVKVQAAPGPPGPPVKVLAAQLRRAERGAGGSWELRRAAAGRAPLPLRAVWMQGTVLEVQRGAEGGSARLQDGSGAFTVLGVEQVPQGRPCLSAGKYVMVMGVVRSCSPEPILRAIKMTDLSENPIHKNMWNLEVEDLHRVIP
;
A
#
# COMPACT_ATOMS: atom_id res chain seq x y z
N MET A 1 73.30 -10.31 12.36
CA MET A 1 72.73 -11.67 12.35
C MET A 1 71.46 -11.65 11.52
N GLN A 2 71.28 -12.62 10.62
CA GLN A 2 70.18 -12.74 9.63
C GLN A 2 68.77 -13.00 10.28
N PRO A 3 67.68 -13.32 9.54
CA PRO A 3 66.84 -12.46 8.67
C PRO A 3 65.33 -12.67 8.92
N ARG A 4 64.43 -11.86 8.32
CA ARG A 4 63.03 -12.20 7.94
C ARG A 4 62.59 -11.20 6.84
N GLY A 5 61.97 -11.51 5.71
CA GLY A 5 61.32 -12.73 5.22
C GLY A 5 59.93 -12.39 4.67
N GLY A 6 59.71 -12.56 3.34
CA GLY A 6 58.41 -12.77 2.67
C GLY A 6 57.56 -11.52 2.39
N GLY A 7 56.86 -11.37 1.28
CA GLY A 7 56.62 -12.25 0.13
C GLY A 7 55.55 -11.58 -0.76
N SER A 8 55.86 -11.39 -2.04
CA SER A 8 55.02 -10.75 -3.05
C SER A 8 54.12 -11.76 -3.75
N GLY A 9 52.81 -11.64 -3.57
CA GLY A 9 51.79 -12.46 -4.24
C GLY A 9 51.28 -11.80 -5.53
N GLY A 10 51.60 -12.41 -6.67
CA GLY A 10 51.09 -12.03 -8.00
C GLY A 10 49.70 -12.61 -8.28
N TRP A 11 48.83 -11.80 -8.86
CA TRP A 11 47.49 -12.18 -9.32
C TRP A 11 47.59 -12.92 -10.66
N ARG A 12 47.17 -14.20 -10.69
CA ARG A 12 46.99 -14.98 -11.92
C ARG A 12 45.52 -14.97 -12.33
N THR A 13 45.29 -14.60 -13.58
CA THR A 13 44.06 -14.69 -14.35
C THR A 13 43.63 -16.15 -14.53
N ALA A 14 42.38 -16.46 -14.19
CA ALA A 14 41.76 -17.76 -14.44
C ALA A 14 40.87 -17.69 -15.70
N GLN A 15 41.23 -18.47 -16.72
CA GLN A 15 40.44 -18.78 -17.91
C GLN A 15 39.46 -19.93 -17.61
N PRO A 16 38.21 -19.91 -18.13
CA PRO A 16 37.31 -21.05 -18.04
C PRO A 16 37.56 -22.09 -19.16
N PRO A 17 37.36 -23.39 -18.88
CA PRO A 17 37.59 -24.45 -19.86
C PRO A 17 36.43 -24.59 -20.87
N ARG A 18 36.81 -24.71 -22.15
CA ARG A 18 35.93 -25.12 -23.26
C ARG A 18 35.68 -26.62 -23.20
N ARG A 19 34.41 -27.05 -23.17
CA ARG A 19 34.00 -28.43 -23.46
C ARG A 19 33.56 -28.55 -24.92
N ARG A 20 34.05 -29.60 -25.58
CA ARG A 20 33.77 -30.01 -26.97
C ARG A 20 33.25 -31.45 -26.95
N GLY A 21 32.36 -31.78 -27.88
CA GLY A 21 31.79 -33.12 -28.15
C GLY A 21 30.29 -33.14 -27.83
N GLY A 22 29.37 -33.40 -28.74
CA GLY A 22 29.41 -34.13 -30.01
C GLY A 22 28.35 -35.24 -29.92
N GLY A 23 27.33 -35.22 -30.79
CA GLY A 23 26.26 -36.23 -30.75
C GLY A 23 25.07 -35.92 -31.66
N THR A 24 25.16 -36.39 -32.89
CA THR A 24 24.15 -36.46 -33.95
C THR A 24 23.04 -37.48 -33.67
N GLY A 25 21.80 -37.20 -34.11
CA GLY A 25 20.79 -38.24 -34.35
C GLY A 25 19.32 -37.75 -34.24
N PRO A 26 18.51 -37.78 -35.33
CA PRO A 26 17.10 -37.40 -35.31
C PRO A 26 16.21 -38.61 -35.01
N GLY A 27 15.39 -38.51 -33.96
CA GLY A 27 14.35 -39.49 -33.62
C GLY A 27 12.97 -38.97 -34.00
N THR A 28 12.40 -39.56 -35.04
CA THR A 28 11.02 -39.39 -35.50
C THR A 28 10.02 -39.92 -34.45
N ALA A 29 9.02 -39.11 -34.08
CA ALA A 29 7.85 -39.58 -33.34
C ALA A 29 6.58 -38.82 -33.78
N ARG A 30 6.08 -39.27 -34.92
CA ARG A 30 4.67 -39.59 -35.23
C ARG A 30 3.58 -38.88 -34.43
N ALA A 31 2.79 -38.10 -35.17
CA ALA A 31 1.49 -37.57 -34.80
C ALA A 31 0.48 -38.66 -34.46
N LEU A 32 -0.31 -38.45 -33.39
CA LEU A 32 -1.67 -38.99 -33.21
C LEU A 32 -2.52 -37.96 -32.43
N ARG A 33 -3.27 -37.12 -33.15
CA ARG A 33 -4.68 -36.82 -32.84
C ARG A 33 -5.53 -37.85 -33.62
N PRO A 34 -6.83 -38.08 -33.35
CA PRO A 34 -7.78 -37.27 -32.57
C PRO A 34 -8.68 -38.12 -31.63
N HIS A 35 -9.49 -37.47 -30.78
CA HIS A 35 -10.89 -37.87 -30.60
C HIS A 35 -11.69 -36.70 -30.02
N GLY A 36 -12.83 -36.46 -30.64
CA GLY A 36 -13.78 -35.40 -30.35
C GLY A 36 -14.73 -35.70 -29.17
N PRO A 37 -15.85 -34.97 -29.06
CA PRO A 37 -16.37 -34.46 -27.80
C PRO A 37 -17.56 -35.26 -27.23
N ALA A 38 -17.75 -35.17 -25.91
CA ALA A 38 -19.02 -35.44 -25.22
C ALA A 38 -19.24 -34.29 -24.22
N ARG A 39 -20.12 -33.32 -24.49
CA ARG A 39 -21.58 -33.26 -24.33
C ARG A 39 -22.08 -33.50 -22.89
N THR A 40 -22.94 -32.56 -22.48
CA THR A 40 -24.04 -32.60 -21.50
C THR A 40 -23.72 -32.61 -20.01
N GLY A 41 -24.25 -31.58 -19.32
CA GLY A 41 -24.30 -31.51 -17.86
C GLY A 41 -24.91 -30.22 -17.34
N ARG A 42 -26.13 -29.90 -17.78
CA ARG A 42 -26.98 -28.84 -17.22
C ARG A 42 -27.44 -29.26 -15.82
N THR A 43 -27.06 -28.53 -14.78
CA THR A 43 -27.77 -28.55 -13.48
C THR A 43 -28.08 -27.12 -13.04
N SER A 44 -29.29 -26.71 -13.37
CA SER A 44 -30.06 -25.68 -12.69
C SER A 44 -30.53 -26.22 -11.33
N ARG A 45 -30.34 -25.44 -10.25
CA ARG A 45 -31.06 -25.45 -8.94
C ARG A 45 -30.13 -24.80 -7.90
N THR A 46 -30.51 -23.93 -6.96
CA THR A 46 -31.73 -23.18 -6.61
C THR A 46 -31.22 -22.13 -5.61
N ALA A 47 -31.67 -20.89 -5.68
CA ALA A 47 -31.35 -19.87 -4.68
C ALA A 47 -32.02 -20.19 -3.33
N PRO A 48 -31.35 -19.97 -2.19
CA PRO A 48 -32.02 -19.96 -0.88
C PRO A 48 -32.74 -18.61 -0.64
N PRO A 49 -33.91 -18.62 0.03
CA PRO A 49 -34.71 -17.42 0.28
C PRO A 49 -34.14 -16.53 1.39
N ALA A 50 -34.37 -15.22 1.26
CA ALA A 50 -34.09 -14.20 2.27
C ALA A 50 -35.04 -14.31 3.48
N PRO A 51 -34.58 -14.08 4.71
CA PRO A 51 -35.48 -13.83 5.83
C PRO A 51 -35.94 -12.36 5.87
N ARG A 52 -37.26 -12.21 5.89
CA ARG A 52 -38.02 -10.99 6.13
C ARG A 52 -37.79 -10.43 7.53
N GLY A 53 -38.03 -9.13 7.66
CA GLY A 53 -37.71 -8.30 8.81
C GLY A 53 -38.39 -8.65 10.13
N GLN A 54 -37.81 -8.10 11.20
CA GLN A 54 -38.57 -7.66 12.35
C GLN A 54 -38.19 -6.21 12.66
N LEU A 55 -39.09 -5.31 12.27
CA LEU A 55 -39.25 -4.00 12.90
C LEU A 55 -39.75 -4.25 14.33
N ARG A 56 -39.00 -3.81 15.34
CA ARG A 56 -39.57 -3.53 16.67
C ARG A 56 -39.39 -2.05 16.97
N ARG A 57 -40.50 -1.33 16.86
CA ARG A 57 -40.76 -0.03 17.49
C ARG A 57 -41.13 -0.25 18.97
N SER A 58 -41.10 0.87 19.71
CA SER A 58 -41.67 1.14 21.05
C SER A 58 -40.64 1.00 22.19
N GLY A 59 -40.38 2.01 23.03
CA GLY A 59 -41.04 3.29 23.25
C GLY A 59 -40.20 4.26 24.13
N PRO A 60 -40.75 5.43 24.48
CA PRO A 60 -40.03 6.55 25.07
C PRO A 60 -40.03 6.51 26.61
N GLY A 61 -38.94 6.95 27.24
CA GLY A 61 -38.82 6.92 28.70
C GLY A 61 -37.92 7.99 29.28
N ARG A 62 -38.56 9.01 29.84
CA ARG A 62 -38.14 9.88 30.96
C ARG A 62 -37.05 10.94 30.73
N ALA A 63 -37.56 12.15 30.56
CA ALA A 63 -36.91 13.40 30.94
C ALA A 63 -36.59 13.42 32.46
N GLY A 64 -35.32 13.62 32.77
CA GLY A 64 -34.83 13.95 34.11
C GLY A 64 -34.68 15.47 34.25
N ARG A 65 -35.39 16.03 35.23
CA ARG A 65 -35.36 17.43 35.66
C ARG A 65 -33.97 17.85 36.14
N PHE A 66 -33.51 19.01 35.70
CA PHE A 66 -32.48 19.80 36.39
C PHE A 66 -33.13 21.03 37.05
N PRO A 67 -32.81 21.36 38.31
CA PRO A 67 -33.31 22.57 38.98
C PRO A 67 -32.50 23.83 38.56
N PRO A 68 -33.11 25.03 38.59
CA PRO A 68 -32.42 26.30 38.35
C PRO A 68 -32.10 27.04 39.66
N SER A 69 -30.90 27.63 39.75
CA SER A 69 -30.50 28.76 40.63
C SER A 69 -28.98 28.94 40.51
N ALA A 70 -28.37 30.12 40.50
CA ALA A 70 -28.79 31.44 40.95
C ALA A 70 -28.06 32.53 40.15
N ALA A 71 -28.63 33.73 40.18
CA ALA A 71 -28.10 34.94 39.57
C ALA A 71 -27.06 35.67 40.46
N ALA A 72 -26.28 36.52 39.78
CA ALA A 72 -25.69 37.79 40.22
C ALA A 72 -24.35 37.77 41.00
N ARG A 73 -23.29 38.36 40.42
CA ARG A 73 -22.98 39.80 40.48
C ARG A 73 -21.67 40.15 39.72
N PRO A 74 -21.48 41.41 39.29
CA PRO A 74 -20.34 41.84 38.47
C PRO A 74 -19.16 42.31 39.34
N GLN A 75 -17.93 42.12 38.86
CA GLN A 75 -16.74 42.83 39.36
C GLN A 75 -15.98 43.47 38.20
N ALA A 76 -15.53 44.69 38.46
CA ALA A 76 -14.89 45.65 37.57
C ALA A 76 -13.44 45.26 37.20
N PRO A 77 -12.83 45.92 36.20
CA PRO A 77 -11.57 45.48 35.60
C PRO A 77 -10.37 46.00 36.38
N LEU A 78 -9.35 45.15 36.54
CA LEU A 78 -8.00 45.58 36.94
C LEU A 78 -7.01 45.30 35.81
N SER A 79 -6.35 46.41 35.44
CA SER A 79 -5.20 46.60 34.58
C SER A 79 -4.12 45.52 34.73
N MET A 80 -3.60 45.03 33.60
CA MET A 80 -2.22 44.54 33.49
C MET A 80 -1.62 45.02 32.17
N ALA A 81 -0.70 45.97 32.30
CA ALA A 81 0.21 46.37 31.25
C ALA A 81 1.29 45.29 31.03
N GLY A 82 1.77 45.20 29.79
CA GLY A 82 3.14 44.79 29.47
C GLY A 82 3.43 43.28 29.44
N ALA A 83 3.21 42.65 28.28
CA ALA A 83 3.96 41.45 27.90
C ALA A 83 4.45 41.61 26.47
N ALA A 84 5.77 41.55 26.32
CA ALA A 84 6.52 41.70 25.09
C ALA A 84 6.06 40.73 24.00
N LEU A 85 6.00 41.23 22.77
CA LEU A 85 5.80 40.47 21.55
C LEU A 85 6.96 39.47 21.38
N GLY A 86 6.73 38.21 21.78
CA GLY A 86 7.53 37.10 21.29
C GLY A 86 7.34 36.94 19.77
N PRO A 87 8.33 36.40 19.04
CA PRO A 87 8.20 36.17 17.61
C PRO A 87 6.98 35.27 17.33
N PRO A 88 6.26 35.47 16.21
CA PRO A 88 5.10 34.66 15.91
C PRO A 88 5.52 33.20 15.80
N VAL A 89 5.03 32.38 16.73
CA VAL A 89 5.05 30.94 16.61
C VAL A 89 4.30 30.63 15.33
N LYS A 90 5.00 30.13 14.30
CA LYS A 90 4.37 29.60 13.10
C LYS A 90 3.47 28.45 13.55
N VAL A 91 2.19 28.76 13.76
CA VAL A 91 1.14 27.75 13.90
C VAL A 91 1.18 26.98 12.59
N GLN A 92 1.78 25.80 12.61
CA GLN A 92 1.68 24.87 11.50
C GLN A 92 0.19 24.62 11.33
N ALA A 93 -0.36 25.10 10.22
CA ALA A 93 -1.73 24.85 9.85
C ALA A 93 -1.97 23.35 9.97
N ALA A 94 -2.97 22.97 10.76
CA ALA A 94 -3.33 21.58 10.93
C ALA A 94 -3.48 20.97 9.52
N PRO A 95 -2.85 19.81 9.24
CA PRO A 95 -2.96 19.19 7.95
C PRO A 95 -4.45 19.05 7.59
N GLY A 96 -4.87 19.63 6.46
CA GLY A 96 -6.24 19.48 5.96
C GLY A 96 -6.62 18.00 5.79
N PRO A 97 -7.88 17.67 5.45
CA PRO A 97 -8.28 16.28 5.23
C PRO A 97 -7.34 15.61 4.20
N PRO A 98 -6.93 14.35 4.40
CA PRO A 98 -6.10 13.64 3.44
C PRO A 98 -6.77 13.69 2.07
N GLY A 99 -6.03 14.16 1.05
CA GLY A 99 -6.50 14.10 -0.33
C GLY A 99 -6.82 12.66 -0.73
N PRO A 100 -7.54 12.45 -1.84
CA PRO A 100 -7.93 11.11 -2.27
C PRO A 100 -6.68 10.21 -2.42
N PRO A 101 -6.79 8.91 -2.07
CA PRO A 101 -5.70 7.97 -2.23
C PRO A 101 -5.32 7.85 -3.72
N VAL A 102 -4.13 8.33 -4.09
CA VAL A 102 -3.65 8.31 -5.47
C VAL A 102 -3.16 6.91 -5.84
N LYS A 103 -3.59 6.36 -6.97
CA LYS A 103 -3.06 5.08 -7.48
C LYS A 103 -1.61 5.26 -7.92
N VAL A 104 -0.71 4.44 -7.38
CA VAL A 104 0.73 4.52 -7.66
C VAL A 104 1.38 3.15 -7.70
N LEU A 105 2.47 3.04 -8.44
CA LEU A 105 3.38 1.91 -8.44
C LEU A 105 4.53 2.11 -7.44
N ALA A 106 5.11 1.01 -6.95
CA ALA A 106 6.24 1.03 -6.02
C ALA A 106 7.45 1.79 -6.59
N ALA A 107 7.74 1.64 -7.89
CA ALA A 107 8.82 2.37 -8.54
C ALA A 107 8.56 3.87 -8.66
N GLN A 108 7.29 4.30 -8.80
CA GLN A 108 6.95 5.73 -8.77
C GLN A 108 7.14 6.28 -7.37
N LEU A 109 6.61 5.59 -6.36
CA LEU A 109 6.72 6.01 -4.97
C LEU A 109 8.19 6.06 -4.52
N ARG A 110 9.03 5.11 -4.95
CA ARG A 110 10.48 5.11 -4.66
C ARG A 110 11.23 6.34 -5.18
N ARG A 111 10.70 7.00 -6.22
CA ARG A 111 11.24 8.24 -6.79
C ARG A 111 10.56 9.49 -6.24
N ALA A 112 9.58 9.34 -5.35
CA ALA A 112 8.94 10.47 -4.69
C ALA A 112 9.90 11.15 -3.71
N GLU A 113 9.74 12.45 -3.55
CA GLU A 113 10.60 13.27 -2.71
C GLU A 113 9.78 14.08 -1.72
N ARG A 114 10.45 14.64 -0.70
CA ARG A 114 9.79 15.58 0.20
C ARG A 114 9.78 16.96 -0.45
N GLY A 115 8.58 17.51 -0.65
CA GLY A 115 8.38 18.90 -1.04
C GLY A 115 8.67 19.87 0.09
N ALA A 116 8.62 21.17 -0.21
CA ALA A 116 8.94 22.25 0.73
C ALA A 116 8.05 22.25 2.00
N GLY A 117 6.83 21.69 1.90
CA GLY A 117 5.90 21.53 3.03
C GLY A 117 6.09 20.24 3.84
N GLY A 118 7.14 19.44 3.56
CA GLY A 118 7.40 18.16 4.21
C GLY A 118 6.51 17.01 3.73
N SER A 119 5.55 17.27 2.84
CA SER A 119 4.74 16.25 2.14
C SER A 119 5.53 15.50 1.10
N TRP A 120 5.19 14.23 0.88
CA TRP A 120 5.72 13.46 -0.25
C TRP A 120 5.12 13.96 -1.56
N GLU A 121 5.91 14.03 -2.62
CA GLU A 121 5.49 14.52 -3.94
C GLU A 121 6.09 13.65 -5.05
N LEU A 122 5.28 13.34 -6.07
CA LEU A 122 5.77 12.72 -7.30
C LEU A 122 6.22 13.78 -8.29
N ARG A 123 7.46 13.64 -8.76
CA ARG A 123 7.99 14.44 -9.86
C ARG A 123 7.30 14.07 -11.18
N ARG A 124 6.75 15.06 -11.87
CA ARG A 124 6.09 14.90 -13.19
C ARG A 124 6.61 15.89 -14.25
N ALA A 125 7.78 16.49 -14.00
CA ALA A 125 8.39 17.48 -14.92
C ALA A 125 8.65 16.91 -16.33
N ALA A 126 9.03 15.63 -16.44
CA ALA A 126 9.21 14.96 -17.73
C ALA A 126 7.92 14.89 -18.58
N ALA A 127 6.75 14.97 -17.94
CA ALA A 127 5.45 15.04 -18.59
C ALA A 127 4.93 16.49 -18.74
N GLY A 128 5.76 17.50 -18.43
CA GLY A 128 5.36 18.91 -18.44
C GLY A 128 4.36 19.31 -17.36
N ARG A 129 4.24 18.52 -16.28
CA ARG A 129 3.23 18.69 -15.23
C ARG A 129 3.83 19.06 -13.89
N ALA A 130 3.05 19.76 -13.07
CA ALA A 130 3.42 20.12 -11.70
C ALA A 130 3.63 18.87 -10.82
N PRO A 131 4.46 18.94 -9.75
CA PRO A 131 4.58 17.86 -8.78
C PRO A 131 3.22 17.46 -8.19
N LEU A 132 3.00 16.16 -7.96
CA LEU A 132 1.76 15.66 -7.38
C LEU A 132 1.95 15.34 -5.89
N PRO A 133 1.32 16.08 -4.97
CA PRO A 133 1.40 15.77 -3.54
C PRO A 133 0.71 14.44 -3.20
N LEU A 134 1.42 13.62 -2.43
CA LEU A 134 0.99 12.32 -1.93
C LEU A 134 0.76 12.39 -0.42
N ARG A 135 -0.47 12.12 0.00
CA ARG A 135 -0.85 12.03 1.43
C ARG A 135 -1.32 10.62 1.78
N ALA A 136 -2.23 10.11 0.96
CA ALA A 136 -2.62 8.70 0.94
C ALA A 136 -2.38 8.14 -0.47
N VAL A 137 -2.13 6.83 -0.53
CA VAL A 137 -1.92 6.10 -1.78
C VAL A 137 -2.84 4.89 -1.85
N TRP A 138 -3.15 4.49 -3.07
CA TRP A 138 -3.75 3.21 -3.42
C TRP A 138 -2.68 2.40 -4.14
N MET A 139 -2.32 1.26 -3.57
CA MET A 139 -1.38 0.32 -4.17
C MET A 139 -2.01 -1.07 -4.26
N GLN A 140 -1.52 -1.88 -5.20
CA GLN A 140 -1.90 -3.30 -5.31
C GLN A 140 -0.65 -4.14 -5.49
N GLY A 141 -0.65 -5.37 -4.96
CA GLY A 141 0.52 -6.23 -5.03
C GLY A 141 0.24 -7.65 -4.56
N THR A 142 1.18 -8.54 -4.84
CA THR A 142 1.20 -9.91 -4.31
C THR A 142 1.91 -9.89 -2.96
N VAL A 143 1.30 -10.45 -1.92
CA VAL A 143 1.93 -10.60 -0.60
C VAL A 143 3.09 -11.60 -0.71
N LEU A 144 4.29 -11.17 -0.32
CA LEU A 144 5.50 -11.99 -0.30
C LEU A 144 5.73 -12.60 1.08
N GLU A 145 5.64 -11.78 2.11
CA GLU A 145 5.86 -12.17 3.50
C GLU A 145 4.89 -11.42 4.43
N VAL A 146 4.58 -12.05 5.56
CA VAL A 146 3.74 -11.47 6.63
C VAL A 146 4.48 -11.66 7.94
N GLN A 147 4.71 -10.57 8.65
CA GLN A 147 5.29 -10.58 9.99
C GLN A 147 4.21 -10.15 10.97
N ARG A 148 3.89 -11.02 11.93
CA ARG A 148 2.90 -10.71 12.96
C ARG A 148 3.59 -10.08 14.16
N GLY A 149 2.90 -9.23 14.93
CA GLY A 149 3.51 -8.64 16.11
C GLY A 149 2.68 -7.57 16.81
N ALA A 150 3.16 -7.15 17.98
CA ALA A 150 2.47 -6.24 18.91
C ALA A 150 2.08 -4.88 18.30
N GLU A 151 2.77 -4.43 17.24
CA GLU A 151 2.45 -3.18 16.54
C GLU A 151 1.44 -3.34 15.39
N GLY A 152 0.69 -4.46 15.36
CA GLY A 152 -0.31 -4.76 14.35
C GLY A 152 0.24 -5.38 13.06
N GLY A 153 1.40 -6.01 13.17
CA GLY A 153 2.07 -6.72 12.08
C GLY A 153 2.49 -5.86 10.88
N SER A 154 3.20 -6.50 9.96
CA SER A 154 3.58 -5.95 8.67
C SER A 154 3.40 -7.00 7.56
N ALA A 155 3.26 -6.54 6.33
CA ALA A 155 3.31 -7.38 5.16
C ALA A 155 4.17 -6.70 4.10
N ARG A 156 5.05 -7.47 3.46
CA ARG A 156 5.79 -7.01 2.28
C ARG A 156 5.09 -7.51 1.04
N LEU A 157 4.80 -6.59 0.13
CA LEU A 157 4.07 -6.83 -1.10
C LEU A 157 4.96 -6.51 -2.29
N GLN A 158 4.60 -7.06 -3.44
CA GLN A 158 5.26 -6.76 -4.71
C GLN A 158 4.25 -6.50 -5.82
N ASP A 159 4.42 -5.36 -6.49
CA ASP A 159 3.73 -5.04 -7.74
C ASP A 159 4.64 -5.33 -8.95
N GLY A 160 4.19 -5.00 -10.16
CA GLY A 160 4.99 -5.21 -11.38
C GLY A 160 6.25 -4.35 -11.49
N SER A 161 6.46 -3.40 -10.57
CA SER A 161 7.53 -2.39 -10.60
C SER A 161 8.52 -2.50 -9.42
N GLY A 162 8.15 -3.21 -8.35
CA GLY A 162 9.00 -3.42 -7.19
C GLY A 162 8.24 -3.86 -5.94
N ALA A 163 9.02 -4.09 -4.87
CA ALA A 163 8.50 -4.39 -3.54
C ALA A 163 8.16 -3.11 -2.76
N PHE A 164 7.26 -3.26 -1.79
CA PHE A 164 6.92 -2.25 -0.79
C PHE A 164 6.43 -2.92 0.49
N THR A 165 6.63 -2.26 1.62
CA THR A 165 6.24 -2.76 2.94
C THR A 165 5.02 -2.01 3.48
N VAL A 166 4.11 -2.72 4.13
CA VAL A 166 2.89 -2.17 4.72
C VAL A 166 2.85 -2.53 6.20
N LEU A 167 2.72 -1.52 7.06
CA LEU A 167 2.68 -1.63 8.52
C LEU A 167 1.23 -1.55 9.03
N GLY A 168 0.98 -2.17 10.19
CA GLY A 168 -0.32 -2.11 10.88
C GLY A 168 -1.42 -2.88 10.15
N VAL A 169 -1.05 -3.92 9.40
CA VAL A 169 -1.97 -4.67 8.54
C VAL A 169 -3.02 -5.45 9.31
N GLU A 170 -2.76 -5.82 10.56
CA GLU A 170 -3.71 -6.53 11.45
C GLU A 170 -4.73 -5.59 12.11
N GLN A 171 -4.50 -4.27 12.05
CA GLN A 171 -5.35 -3.26 12.70
C GLN A 171 -6.41 -2.68 11.75
N VAL A 172 -6.32 -2.96 10.46
CA VAL A 172 -7.20 -2.37 9.45
C VAL A 172 -8.36 -3.31 9.08
N PRO A 173 -9.48 -2.77 8.57
CA PRO A 173 -10.52 -3.59 7.99
C PRO A 173 -9.99 -4.40 6.81
N GLN A 174 -10.10 -5.73 6.87
CA GLN A 174 -9.58 -6.66 5.86
C GLN A 174 -10.66 -7.22 4.92
N GLY A 175 -11.95 -7.07 5.23
CA GLY A 175 -13.02 -7.75 4.49
C GLY A 175 -12.87 -9.27 4.62
N ARG A 176 -12.30 -9.93 3.59
CA ARG A 176 -11.91 -11.34 3.65
C ARG A 176 -10.47 -11.49 4.15
N PRO A 177 -10.12 -12.58 4.84
CA PRO A 177 -8.73 -12.85 5.25
C PRO A 177 -7.78 -12.79 4.04
N CYS A 178 -6.85 -11.83 4.06
CA CYS A 178 -5.98 -11.51 2.91
C CYS A 178 -4.48 -11.53 3.25
N LEU A 179 -4.11 -11.68 4.53
CA LEU A 179 -2.72 -11.73 5.00
C LEU A 179 -2.12 -13.13 4.89
N SER A 180 -1.87 -13.56 3.66
CA SER A 180 -1.14 -14.80 3.36
C SER A 180 -0.25 -14.57 2.16
N ALA A 181 0.95 -15.17 2.19
CA ALA A 181 1.84 -15.18 1.03
C ALA A 181 1.11 -15.73 -0.21
N GLY A 182 1.36 -15.11 -1.37
CA GLY A 182 0.75 -15.44 -2.65
C GLY A 182 -0.59 -14.75 -2.93
N LYS A 183 -1.26 -14.16 -1.92
CA LYS A 183 -2.50 -13.41 -2.14
C LYS A 183 -2.23 -12.11 -2.90
N TYR A 184 -3.08 -11.79 -3.87
CA TYR A 184 -3.09 -10.49 -4.53
C TYR A 184 -4.08 -9.56 -3.84
N VAL A 185 -3.62 -8.40 -3.42
CA VAL A 185 -4.36 -7.53 -2.50
C VAL A 185 -4.25 -6.07 -2.92
N MET A 186 -5.27 -5.30 -2.56
CA MET A 186 -5.23 -3.84 -2.57
C MET A 186 -4.93 -3.30 -1.18
N VAL A 187 -4.16 -2.22 -1.13
CA VAL A 187 -3.84 -1.46 0.07
C VAL A 187 -4.12 0.02 -0.17
N MET A 188 -4.95 0.61 0.68
CA MET A 188 -4.94 2.06 0.90
C MET A 188 -4.05 2.36 2.10
N GLY A 189 -3.13 3.32 1.99
CA GLY A 189 -2.20 3.62 3.08
C GLY A 189 -1.63 5.03 3.05
N VAL A 190 -1.11 5.46 4.20
CA VAL A 190 -0.35 6.71 4.35
C VAL A 190 1.12 6.43 4.10
N VAL A 191 1.76 7.24 3.28
CA VAL A 191 3.20 7.09 2.96
C VAL A 191 4.05 7.48 4.18
N ARG A 192 4.92 6.58 4.62
CA ARG A 192 5.88 6.79 5.73
C ARG A 192 7.28 7.07 5.20
N SER A 193 7.74 6.24 4.27
CA SER A 193 8.99 6.42 3.55
C SER A 193 8.85 5.95 2.10
N CYS A 194 9.73 6.43 1.23
CA CYS A 194 9.71 6.14 -0.20
C CYS A 194 10.93 5.32 -0.65
N SER A 195 12.10 5.57 -0.10
CA SER A 195 13.38 4.99 -0.52
C SER A 195 14.16 4.46 0.70
N PRO A 196 14.90 3.33 0.58
CA PRO A 196 15.13 2.52 -0.64
C PRO A 196 13.95 1.64 -1.05
N GLU A 197 13.11 1.25 -0.10
CA GLU A 197 11.84 0.55 -0.33
C GLU A 197 10.70 1.41 0.23
N PRO A 198 9.56 1.56 -0.48
CA PRO A 198 8.43 2.30 0.05
C PRO A 198 7.80 1.62 1.27
N ILE A 199 7.46 2.40 2.29
CA ILE A 199 6.77 1.93 3.49
C ILE A 199 5.47 2.70 3.68
N LEU A 200 4.37 1.96 3.85
CA LEU A 200 3.04 2.51 4.10
C LEU A 200 2.55 2.15 5.51
N ARG A 201 1.75 3.02 6.12
CA ARG A 201 0.85 2.63 7.21
C ARG A 201 -0.51 2.32 6.61
N ALA A 202 -1.03 1.11 6.84
CA ALA A 202 -2.30 0.69 6.29
C ALA A 202 -3.46 1.56 6.82
N ILE A 203 -4.40 1.86 5.93
CA ILE A 203 -5.74 2.39 6.23
C ILE A 203 -6.78 1.29 5.98
N LYS A 204 -6.64 0.57 4.86
CA LYS A 204 -7.53 -0.50 4.43
C LYS A 204 -6.75 -1.50 3.60
N MET A 205 -7.09 -2.79 3.73
CA MET A 205 -6.54 -3.86 2.92
C MET A 205 -7.67 -4.77 2.44
N THR A 206 -7.55 -5.36 1.25
CA THR A 206 -8.65 -6.17 0.69
C THR A 206 -8.09 -7.23 -0.27
N ASP A 207 -8.58 -8.47 -0.16
CA ASP A 207 -8.26 -9.55 -1.09
C ASP A 207 -8.85 -9.27 -2.49
N LEU A 208 -8.01 -9.36 -3.51
CA LEU A 208 -8.37 -9.26 -4.93
C LEU A 208 -8.00 -10.53 -5.71
N SER A 209 -7.62 -11.61 -5.01
CA SER A 209 -7.06 -12.82 -5.63
C SER A 209 -8.06 -13.61 -6.48
N GLU A 210 -9.36 -13.45 -6.27
CA GLU A 210 -10.38 -14.21 -6.98
C GLU A 210 -10.49 -13.83 -8.46
N ASN A 211 -10.19 -12.58 -8.80
CA ASN A 211 -10.27 -12.09 -10.16
C ASN A 211 -8.88 -11.64 -10.65
N PRO A 212 -8.22 -12.41 -11.53
CA PRO A 212 -6.88 -12.07 -12.03
C PRO A 212 -6.86 -10.78 -12.86
N ILE A 213 -8.03 -10.30 -13.33
CA ILE A 213 -8.14 -9.03 -14.06
C ILE A 213 -7.57 -7.87 -13.23
N HIS A 214 -7.76 -7.85 -11.91
CA HIS A 214 -7.20 -6.79 -11.06
C HIS A 214 -5.69 -6.69 -11.19
N LYS A 215 -5.00 -7.82 -11.14
CA LYS A 215 -3.54 -7.88 -11.30
C LYS A 215 -3.10 -7.47 -12.71
N ASN A 216 -3.82 -7.93 -13.72
CA ASN A 216 -3.48 -7.66 -15.13
C ASN A 216 -3.72 -6.19 -15.51
N MET A 217 -4.75 -5.56 -14.95
CA MET A 217 -5.13 -4.18 -15.27
C MET A 217 -4.43 -3.13 -14.42
N TRP A 218 -3.84 -3.51 -13.28
CA TRP A 218 -3.31 -2.53 -12.32
C TRP A 218 -2.35 -1.49 -12.92
N ASN A 219 -1.40 -1.93 -13.75
CA ASN A 219 -0.47 -1.00 -14.41
C ASN A 219 -1.19 0.00 -15.32
N LEU A 220 -2.19 -0.47 -16.08
CA LEU A 220 -3.00 0.37 -16.97
C LEU A 220 -3.87 1.35 -16.17
N GLU A 221 -4.46 0.91 -15.05
CA GLU A 221 -5.24 1.77 -14.18
C GLU A 221 -4.40 2.91 -13.56
N VAL A 222 -3.15 2.61 -13.18
CA VAL A 222 -2.23 3.63 -12.68
C VAL A 222 -1.87 4.59 -13.81
N GLU A 223 -1.51 4.08 -14.99
CA GLU A 223 -1.14 4.92 -16.13
C GLU A 223 -2.28 5.85 -16.55
N ASP A 224 -3.48 5.32 -16.72
CA ASP A 224 -4.68 6.07 -17.12
C ASP A 224 -4.99 7.18 -16.11
N LEU A 225 -4.94 6.87 -14.81
CA LEU A 225 -5.14 7.88 -13.77
C LEU A 225 -4.12 9.01 -13.87
N HIS A 226 -2.83 8.70 -14.06
CA HIS A 226 -1.78 9.72 -14.13
C HIS A 226 -1.85 10.60 -15.39
N ARG A 227 -2.54 10.15 -16.44
CA ARG A 227 -2.81 10.96 -17.64
C ARG A 227 -3.87 12.03 -17.40
N VAL A 228 -4.86 11.74 -16.55
CA VAL A 228 -6.00 12.62 -16.30
C VAL A 228 -5.83 13.54 -15.08
N ILE A 229 -4.94 13.21 -14.14
CA ILE A 229 -4.60 14.13 -13.04
C ILE A 229 -3.86 15.33 -13.64
N PRO A 230 -4.38 16.56 -13.46
CA PRO A 230 -3.75 17.79 -13.96
C PRO A 230 -2.24 17.86 -13.64
#